data_AF-A0A1G8PA52-F1
#
_entry.id   AF-A0A1G8PA52-F1
#
_cell.length_a   1.000
_cell.length_b   1.000
_cell.length_c   1.000
_cell.angle_alpha   90.00
_cell.angle_beta   90.00
_cell.angle_gamma   90.00
#
_symmetry.space_group_name_H-M   'P 1'
#
loop_
_entity.id
_entity.type
_entity.pdbx_description
1 polymer ?
#
loop_
_entity_poly.entity_id
_entity_poly.type
_entity_poly.pdbx_seq_one_letter_code
_entity_poly.pdbx_strand_id
1 'polypeptide(L)'
;MSFKSIKKFLFSNKIKFSIGTILFLYVMLFTDIPVGFSNMIFASQMSGVDEEGRPLYMHTLDEESVDVSEDYSVNTNNEPADFETSISKRIASFNLEDWNLILVNKDNPLEADVDCKLKSFDGFDVDTRIYDDLDAMYKAAKEDGINLLMASGYRNYNTQVYLYEKKINYFKRLGYSQNEATEIASMKVTPPLTSEHETGLAVDILSYSHNCMDSDFGDSDAGIWLKEHSFEYGFILRYPEGKEDITKIQYEPWHFRYVGKEAAEFIYINNLTFEEFVCLVNEYNGAVAEE
;
A
#
# COMPACT_ATOMS: atom_id res chain seq x y z
N MET A 1 -23.52 4.69 -6.81
CA MET A 1 -24.43 3.53 -6.95
C MET A 1 -23.94 2.44 -5.99
N SER A 2 -24.78 1.82 -5.15
CA SER A 2 -24.30 0.86 -4.14
C SER A 2 -23.78 -0.44 -4.77
N PHE A 3 -22.74 -1.08 -4.18
CA PHE A 3 -22.20 -2.39 -4.58
C PHE A 3 -23.31 -3.47 -4.71
N LYS A 4 -24.35 -3.38 -3.86
CA LYS A 4 -25.55 -4.24 -3.94
C LYS A 4 -26.36 -4.03 -5.23
N SER A 5 -26.39 -2.81 -5.76
CA SER A 5 -27.11 -2.48 -7.00
C SER A 5 -26.37 -2.95 -8.24
N ILE A 6 -25.04 -2.90 -8.24
CA ILE A 6 -24.19 -3.39 -9.35
C ILE A 6 -24.24 -4.92 -9.42
N LYS A 7 -24.12 -5.61 -8.27
CA LYS A 7 -24.29 -7.07 -8.18
C LYS A 7 -25.69 -7.52 -8.64
N LYS A 8 -26.74 -6.78 -8.29
CA LYS A 8 -28.11 -7.09 -8.75
C LYS A 8 -28.30 -6.87 -10.26
N PHE A 9 -27.65 -5.86 -10.85
CA PHE A 9 -27.69 -5.61 -12.29
C PHE A 9 -26.92 -6.66 -13.10
N LEU A 10 -25.72 -7.05 -12.63
CA LEU A 10 -24.88 -8.04 -13.31
C LEU A 10 -25.47 -9.47 -13.25
N PHE A 11 -26.08 -9.85 -12.13
CA PHE A 11 -26.64 -11.20 -11.95
C PHE A 11 -28.09 -11.37 -12.45
N SER A 12 -28.86 -10.29 -12.65
CA SER A 12 -30.25 -10.40 -13.15
C SER A 12 -30.37 -10.79 -14.62
N ASN A 13 -29.31 -10.66 -15.43
CA ASN A 13 -29.39 -10.86 -16.88
C ASN A 13 -28.84 -12.19 -17.41
N LYS A 14 -28.37 -13.12 -16.56
CA LYS A 14 -27.75 -14.41 -17.00
C LYS A 14 -26.67 -14.24 -18.08
N ILE A 15 -25.94 -13.12 -18.07
CA ILE A 15 -24.81 -12.91 -18.97
C ILE A 15 -23.56 -13.37 -18.22
N LYS A 16 -22.91 -14.44 -18.71
CA LYS A 16 -21.59 -14.84 -18.23
C LYS A 16 -20.59 -13.82 -18.74
N PHE A 17 -19.99 -13.04 -17.84
CA PHE A 17 -18.87 -12.19 -18.14
C PHE A 17 -17.58 -12.96 -17.87
N SER A 18 -16.58 -12.81 -18.75
CA SER A 18 -15.23 -13.28 -18.46
C SER A 18 -14.68 -12.54 -17.25
N ILE A 19 -13.80 -13.18 -16.47
CA ILE A 19 -13.09 -12.57 -15.34
C ILE A 19 -12.42 -11.26 -15.77
N GLY A 20 -11.85 -11.21 -16.98
CA GLY A 20 -11.28 -9.98 -17.56
C GLY A 20 -12.30 -8.85 -17.75
N THR A 21 -13.55 -9.16 -18.07
CA THR A 21 -14.61 -8.16 -18.17
C THR A 21 -15.04 -7.63 -16.80
N ILE A 22 -15.00 -8.47 -15.75
CA ILE A 22 -15.30 -8.05 -14.38
C ILE A 22 -14.17 -7.17 -13.85
N LEU A 23 -12.92 -7.53 -14.11
CA LEU A 23 -11.74 -6.75 -13.73
C LEU A 23 -11.67 -5.41 -14.47
N PHE A 24 -11.96 -5.40 -15.77
CA PHE A 24 -12.06 -4.18 -16.58
C PHE A 24 -13.19 -3.26 -16.10
N LEU A 25 -14.35 -3.81 -15.72
CA LEU A 25 -15.45 -3.05 -15.14
C LEU A 25 -15.11 -2.55 -13.72
N TYR A 26 -14.34 -3.31 -12.93
CA TYR A 26 -13.88 -2.90 -11.61
C TYR A 26 -12.92 -1.71 -11.72
N VAL A 27 -11.94 -1.78 -12.63
CA VAL A 27 -11.03 -0.66 -12.93
C VAL A 27 -11.82 0.55 -13.43
N MET A 28 -12.79 0.38 -14.34
CA MET A 28 -13.60 1.48 -14.88
C MET A 28 -14.60 2.10 -13.89
N LEU A 29 -15.05 1.37 -12.86
CA LEU A 29 -16.08 1.84 -11.91
C LEU A 29 -15.50 2.43 -10.62
N PHE A 30 -14.23 2.15 -10.31
CA PHE A 30 -13.57 2.58 -9.07
C PHE A 30 -12.31 3.42 -9.30
N THR A 31 -11.91 3.62 -10.56
CA THR A 31 -10.95 4.66 -10.94
C THR A 31 -11.68 5.66 -11.83
N ASP A 32 -11.78 6.92 -11.42
CA ASP A 32 -12.33 8.01 -12.26
C ASP A 32 -11.32 8.33 -13.39
N ILE A 33 -11.12 7.39 -14.32
CA ILE A 33 -10.32 7.59 -15.52
C ILE A 33 -11.28 8.00 -16.64
N PRO A 34 -11.22 9.25 -17.15
CA PRO A 34 -12.00 9.64 -18.31
C PRO A 34 -11.49 8.84 -19.52
N VAL A 35 -12.41 8.19 -20.23
CA VAL A 35 -12.08 7.48 -21.46
C VAL A 35 -11.65 8.48 -22.52
N GLY A 36 -10.34 8.60 -22.69
CA GLY A 36 -9.72 9.32 -23.79
C GLY A 36 -8.60 10.23 -23.34
N PHE A 37 -7.39 9.68 -23.15
CA PHE A 37 -6.12 10.34 -23.49
C PHE A 37 -5.03 9.27 -23.50
N SER A 38 -4.53 8.96 -24.70
CA SER A 38 -3.25 8.29 -24.89
C SER A 38 -2.11 9.27 -24.57
N ASN A 39 -1.03 8.73 -24.00
CA ASN A 39 0.26 9.38 -23.68
C ASN A 39 0.20 10.45 -22.58
N MET A 40 0.74 10.15 -21.39
CA MET A 40 2.01 10.69 -20.88
C MET A 40 2.17 10.33 -19.39
N ILE A 41 3.40 10.03 -19.01
CA ILE A 41 3.87 9.66 -17.67
C ILE A 41 4.16 10.92 -16.82
N PHE A 42 3.92 10.79 -15.50
CA PHE A 42 4.46 11.57 -14.36
C PHE A 42 4.26 13.10 -14.29
N ALA A 43 3.74 13.58 -13.14
CA ALA A 43 4.56 14.09 -12.04
C ALA A 43 3.72 14.87 -11.00
N SER A 44 4.27 14.92 -9.80
CA SER A 44 3.82 15.62 -8.60
C SER A 44 3.80 17.16 -8.73
N GLN A 45 3.20 17.78 -7.70
CA GLN A 45 3.00 19.20 -7.42
C GLN A 45 4.13 20.17 -7.84
N MET A 46 3.78 21.36 -8.34
CA MET A 46 3.88 22.65 -7.60
C MET A 46 3.58 23.90 -8.45
N SER A 47 3.17 24.94 -7.74
CA SER A 47 2.70 26.29 -8.10
C SER A 47 3.36 27.04 -9.26
N GLY A 48 2.54 27.75 -10.05
CA GLY A 48 2.98 28.90 -10.87
C GLY A 48 1.99 29.31 -11.98
N VAL A 49 1.04 30.20 -11.68
CA VAL A 49 0.18 30.88 -12.68
C VAL A 49 0.26 32.40 -12.49
N ASP A 50 0.16 33.16 -13.59
CA ASP A 50 0.06 34.63 -13.55
C ASP A 50 -1.33 35.13 -13.06
N GLU A 51 -1.50 36.45 -12.92
CA GLU A 51 -2.74 37.08 -12.43
C GLU A 51 -4.00 36.83 -13.31
N GLU A 52 -3.85 36.19 -14.47
CA GLU A 52 -4.97 35.71 -15.30
C GLU A 52 -5.05 34.17 -15.43
N GLY A 53 -4.29 33.42 -14.61
CA GLY A 53 -4.39 31.96 -14.52
C GLY A 53 -3.67 31.19 -15.62
N ARG A 54 -2.67 31.79 -16.30
CA ARG A 54 -1.89 31.12 -17.35
C ARG A 54 -0.52 30.64 -16.84
N PRO A 55 -0.06 29.45 -17.26
CA PRO A 55 1.23 28.92 -16.85
C PRO A 55 2.38 29.67 -17.55
N LEU A 56 3.34 30.15 -16.74
CA LEU A 56 4.57 30.81 -17.22
C LEU A 56 5.65 29.75 -17.46
N TYR A 57 5.98 29.47 -18.73
CA TYR A 57 7.34 29.09 -19.13
C TYR A 57 7.72 29.69 -20.48
N MET A 58 9.03 29.89 -20.59
CA MET A 58 9.76 30.89 -21.36
C MET A 58 10.56 30.23 -22.49
N HIS A 59 10.62 30.94 -23.62
CA HIS A 59 11.62 30.94 -24.69
C HIS A 59 11.89 29.70 -25.56
N THR A 60 11.54 29.90 -26.83
CA THR A 60 12.05 29.30 -28.07
C THR A 60 13.57 29.14 -28.11
N LEU A 61 14.04 27.96 -28.54
CA LEU A 61 15.32 27.78 -29.23
C LEU A 61 15.09 26.96 -30.51
N ASP A 62 15.78 27.40 -31.56
CA ASP A 62 15.50 27.18 -32.99
C ASP A 62 15.85 25.77 -33.52
N GLU A 63 15.21 25.45 -34.64
CA GLU A 63 15.53 24.33 -35.53
C GLU A 63 16.93 24.49 -36.17
N GLU A 64 17.83 23.52 -35.99
CA GLU A 64 18.88 23.25 -36.97
C GLU A 64 19.27 21.75 -37.00
N SER A 65 19.41 21.23 -38.21
CA SER A 65 19.46 19.83 -38.66
C SER A 65 20.77 19.08 -38.38
N VAL A 66 20.73 17.79 -37.95
CA VAL A 66 21.73 16.73 -38.31
C VAL A 66 21.08 15.32 -38.30
N ASP A 67 21.65 14.46 -39.14
CA ASP A 67 21.22 13.23 -39.83
C ASP A 67 21.00 11.92 -39.01
N VAL A 68 20.39 10.95 -39.71
CA VAL A 68 19.87 9.62 -39.35
C VAL A 68 20.93 8.58 -38.91
N SER A 69 20.63 7.77 -37.87
CA SER A 69 20.62 6.28 -37.85
C SER A 69 21.02 5.64 -36.50
N GLU A 70 20.08 5.01 -35.78
CA GLU A 70 20.10 3.57 -35.43
C GLU A 70 18.87 3.21 -34.57
N ASP A 71 18.46 1.96 -34.74
CA ASP A 71 17.10 1.41 -34.62
C ASP A 71 16.62 1.19 -33.17
N TYR A 72 15.47 1.75 -32.81
CA TYR A 72 14.59 1.23 -31.75
C TYR A 72 13.14 1.36 -32.21
N SER A 73 12.73 0.48 -33.13
CA SER A 73 11.31 0.28 -33.42
C SER A 73 10.58 -0.28 -32.20
N VAL A 74 9.70 0.51 -31.58
CA VAL A 74 8.71 0.00 -30.62
C VAL A 74 7.66 -0.79 -31.41
N ASN A 75 7.65 -2.11 -31.24
CA ASN A 75 6.68 -3.01 -31.86
C ASN A 75 5.36 -2.97 -31.08
N THR A 76 4.35 -2.25 -31.57
CA THR A 76 3.04 -2.09 -30.94
C THR A 76 2.04 -3.21 -31.28
N ASN A 77 2.48 -4.47 -31.33
CA ASN A 77 1.66 -5.60 -31.79
C ASN A 77 1.26 -6.64 -30.73
N ASN A 78 1.39 -6.36 -29.43
CA ASN A 78 0.91 -7.31 -28.42
C ASN A 78 -0.58 -7.08 -28.09
N GLU A 79 -1.40 -8.09 -28.42
CA GLU A 79 -2.83 -8.16 -28.13
C GLU A 79 -3.14 -8.14 -26.61
N PRO A 80 -4.32 -7.66 -26.18
CA PRO A 80 -4.74 -7.61 -24.76
C PRO A 80 -4.74 -8.96 -24.03
N ALA A 81 -4.79 -10.09 -24.76
CA ALA A 81 -4.77 -11.43 -24.17
C ALA A 81 -3.44 -11.80 -23.49
N ASP A 82 -2.31 -11.23 -23.95
CA ASP A 82 -0.97 -11.55 -23.40
C ASP A 82 -0.76 -10.90 -22.02
N PHE A 83 -1.30 -9.69 -21.84
CA PHE A 83 -1.25 -8.96 -20.57
C PHE A 83 -2.15 -9.59 -19.50
N GLU A 84 -3.39 -9.95 -19.85
CA GLU A 84 -4.32 -10.65 -18.94
C GLU A 84 -3.76 -12.00 -18.48
N THR A 85 -3.13 -12.74 -19.40
CA THR A 85 -2.46 -14.01 -19.08
C THR A 85 -1.30 -13.82 -18.12
N SER A 86 -0.52 -12.74 -18.30
CA SER A 86 0.60 -12.40 -17.42
C SER A 86 0.15 -12.05 -15.99
N ILE A 87 -0.87 -11.20 -15.84
CA ILE A 87 -1.42 -10.84 -14.52
C ILE A 87 -2.01 -12.07 -13.82
N SER A 88 -2.81 -12.86 -14.52
CA SER A 88 -3.42 -14.07 -13.96
C SER A 88 -2.36 -15.07 -13.47
N LYS A 89 -1.27 -15.21 -14.23
CA LYS A 89 -0.14 -16.06 -13.84
C LYS A 89 0.58 -15.53 -12.59
N ARG A 90 0.73 -14.20 -12.44
CA ARG A 90 1.28 -13.60 -11.22
C ARG A 90 0.36 -13.83 -10.02
N ILE A 91 -0.94 -13.59 -10.16
CA ILE A 91 -1.92 -13.83 -9.09
C ILE A 91 -1.89 -15.29 -8.64
N ALA A 92 -1.88 -16.22 -9.59
CA ALA A 92 -1.80 -17.67 -9.33
C ALA A 92 -0.51 -18.10 -8.60
N SER A 93 0.53 -17.26 -8.59
CA SER A 93 1.79 -17.58 -7.92
C SER A 93 1.78 -17.27 -6.42
N PHE A 94 0.82 -16.46 -5.94
CA PHE A 94 0.72 -16.10 -4.53
C PHE A 94 -0.08 -17.16 -3.75
N ASN A 95 0.48 -17.58 -2.62
CA ASN A 95 -0.18 -18.46 -1.67
C ASN A 95 -0.48 -17.70 -0.38
N LEU A 96 -1.76 -17.44 -0.10
CA LEU A 96 -2.16 -16.66 1.08
C LEU A 96 -1.89 -17.36 2.43
N GLU A 97 -1.55 -18.66 2.40
CA GLU A 97 -1.07 -19.40 3.58
C GLU A 97 0.43 -19.14 3.88
N ASP A 98 1.13 -18.41 3.01
CA ASP A 98 2.52 -18.04 3.25
C ASP A 98 2.62 -17.10 4.46
N TRP A 99 3.63 -17.32 5.29
CA TRP A 99 3.81 -16.65 6.59
C TRP A 99 3.84 -15.12 6.52
N ASN A 100 4.29 -14.55 5.40
CA ASN A 100 4.38 -13.12 5.15
C ASN A 100 3.06 -12.51 4.63
N LEU A 101 2.11 -13.35 4.19
CA LEU A 101 0.82 -12.93 3.61
C LEU A 101 -0.37 -13.08 4.58
N ILE A 102 -0.11 -13.32 5.87
CA ILE A 102 -1.14 -13.29 6.91
C ILE A 102 -1.80 -11.90 7.00
N LEU A 103 -3.12 -11.84 6.78
CA LEU A 103 -3.90 -10.62 6.96
C LEU A 103 -4.32 -10.48 8.42
N VAL A 104 -3.84 -9.42 9.09
CA VAL A 104 -4.20 -9.09 10.47
C VAL A 104 -4.87 -7.72 10.49
N ASN A 105 -6.12 -7.67 10.92
CA ASN A 105 -6.87 -6.43 11.13
C ASN A 105 -8.07 -6.70 12.06
N LYS A 106 -8.95 -5.72 12.24
CA LYS A 106 -10.11 -5.82 13.12
C LYS A 106 -11.06 -6.98 12.77
N ASP A 107 -11.16 -7.31 11.49
CA ASP A 107 -12.03 -8.38 10.98
C ASP A 107 -11.31 -9.73 10.89
N ASN A 108 -9.97 -9.73 10.99
CA ASN A 108 -9.10 -10.89 10.94
C ASN A 108 -8.10 -10.85 12.11
N PRO A 109 -8.56 -11.09 13.36
CA PRO A 109 -7.67 -11.14 14.52
C PRO A 109 -6.76 -12.38 14.45
N LEU A 110 -5.58 -12.28 15.08
CA LEU A 110 -4.71 -13.41 15.32
C LEU A 110 -5.43 -14.46 16.18
N GLU A 111 -5.61 -15.66 15.62
CA GLU A 111 -6.24 -16.80 16.32
C GLU A 111 -5.29 -17.48 17.30
N ALA A 112 -3.98 -17.36 17.07
CA ALA A 112 -2.92 -17.93 17.88
C ALA A 112 -1.67 -17.04 17.80
N ASP A 113 -0.74 -17.27 18.73
CA ASP A 113 0.59 -16.65 18.66
C ASP A 113 1.26 -17.02 17.34
N VAL A 114 1.72 -16.02 16.61
CA VAL A 114 2.54 -16.21 15.41
C VAL A 114 3.91 -16.73 15.85
N ASP A 115 4.39 -17.82 15.24
CA ASP A 115 5.77 -18.29 15.41
C ASP A 115 6.72 -17.28 14.76
N CYS A 116 7.06 -16.24 15.52
CA CYS A 116 8.00 -15.19 15.16
C CYS A 116 9.25 -15.32 16.03
N LYS A 117 10.39 -15.53 15.36
CA LYS A 117 11.70 -15.50 16.02
C LYS A 117 12.20 -14.07 15.94
N LEU A 118 12.53 -13.48 17.08
CA LEU A 118 12.86 -12.07 17.15
C LEU A 118 14.37 -11.81 17.08
N LYS A 119 14.75 -10.73 16.40
CA LYS A 119 16.10 -10.18 16.35
C LYS A 119 16.04 -8.66 16.46
N SER A 120 16.96 -8.08 17.22
CA SER A 120 17.01 -6.64 17.39
C SER A 120 17.53 -5.93 16.14
N PHE A 121 16.82 -4.89 15.72
CA PHE A 121 17.15 -3.93 14.67
C PHE A 121 16.89 -2.52 15.19
N ASP A 122 17.89 -1.64 15.16
CA ASP A 122 17.81 -0.24 15.63
C ASP A 122 17.14 -0.07 17.02
N GLY A 123 17.40 -1.01 17.95
CA GLY A 123 16.87 -0.96 19.31
C GLY A 123 15.46 -1.54 19.49
N PHE A 124 14.83 -2.03 18.43
CA PHE A 124 13.53 -2.72 18.47
C PHE A 124 13.66 -4.16 18.00
N ASP A 125 12.73 -5.03 18.38
CA ASP A 125 12.71 -6.41 17.89
C ASP A 125 11.90 -6.50 16.59
N VAL A 126 12.36 -7.31 15.64
CA VAL A 126 11.63 -7.66 14.41
C VAL A 126 11.69 -9.16 14.18
N ASP A 127 10.81 -9.70 13.33
CA ASP A 127 10.98 -11.08 12.88
C ASP A 127 12.32 -11.27 12.14
N THR A 128 13.10 -12.27 12.55
CA THR A 128 14.38 -12.63 11.93
C THR A 128 14.29 -12.79 10.42
N ARG A 129 13.14 -13.21 9.88
CA ARG A 129 12.92 -13.44 8.46
C ARG A 129 12.86 -12.15 7.64
N ILE A 130 12.54 -11.01 8.26
CA ILE A 130 12.50 -9.71 7.57
C ILE A 130 13.80 -8.91 7.72
N TYR A 131 14.72 -9.38 8.57
CA TYR A 131 15.88 -8.61 8.99
C TYR A 131 16.78 -8.18 7.82
N ASP A 132 17.12 -9.11 6.93
CA ASP A 132 18.09 -8.83 5.86
C ASP A 132 17.51 -7.86 4.82
N ASP A 133 16.21 -7.98 4.54
CA ASP A 133 15.51 -7.05 3.65
C ASP A 133 15.33 -5.66 4.28
N LEU A 134 15.02 -5.60 5.58
CA LEU A 134 14.94 -4.35 6.34
C LEU A 134 16.31 -3.64 6.40
N ASP A 135 17.38 -4.39 6.64
CA ASP A 135 18.76 -3.88 6.64
C ASP A 135 19.18 -3.37 5.26
N ALA A 136 18.79 -4.08 4.18
CA ALA A 136 19.03 -3.63 2.81
C ALA A 136 18.27 -2.31 2.51
N MET A 137 17.01 -2.19 2.94
CA MET A 137 16.22 -0.96 2.78
C MET A 137 16.87 0.22 3.50
N TYR A 138 17.30 0.04 4.75
CA TYR A 138 17.96 1.11 5.52
C TYR A 138 19.31 1.52 4.93
N LYS A 139 20.07 0.57 4.37
CA LYS A 139 21.33 0.87 3.68
C LYS A 139 21.11 1.66 2.40
N ALA A 140 20.14 1.27 1.58
CA ALA A 140 19.82 1.97 0.34
C ALA A 140 19.32 3.40 0.62
N ALA A 141 18.41 3.57 1.58
CA ALA A 141 17.97 4.89 2.02
C ALA A 141 19.16 5.78 2.39
N LYS A 142 20.11 5.23 3.15
CA LYS A 142 21.32 5.95 3.56
C LYS A 142 22.23 6.31 2.38
N GLU A 143 22.36 5.44 1.39
CA GLU A 143 23.11 5.71 0.16
C GLU A 143 22.49 6.88 -0.63
N ASP A 144 21.17 7.01 -0.59
CA ASP A 144 20.42 8.14 -1.17
C ASP A 144 20.37 9.38 -0.25
N GLY A 145 21.10 9.36 0.87
CA GLY A 145 21.18 10.48 1.82
C GLY A 145 20.02 10.56 2.83
N ILE A 146 19.12 9.58 2.82
CA ILE A 146 17.98 9.48 3.74
C ILE A 146 18.39 8.71 5.00
N ASN A 147 18.32 9.37 6.16
CA ASN A 147 18.65 8.76 7.44
C ASN A 147 17.36 8.32 8.16
N LEU A 148 16.99 7.07 7.96
CA LEU A 148 15.85 6.44 8.61
C LEU A 148 16.11 6.19 10.10
N LEU A 149 15.04 6.18 10.88
CA LEU A 149 15.01 5.90 12.30
C LEU A 149 13.85 4.93 12.57
N MET A 150 14.10 3.86 13.32
CA MET A 150 13.01 3.00 13.76
C MET A 150 12.27 3.62 14.95
N ALA A 151 10.95 3.66 14.88
CA ALA A 151 10.07 4.15 15.94
C ALA A 151 9.38 3.01 16.70
N SER A 152 9.14 1.88 16.02
CA SER A 152 8.58 0.67 16.62
C SER A 152 8.86 -0.56 15.76
N GLY A 153 9.06 -1.71 16.42
CA GLY A 153 9.04 -3.04 15.79
C GLY A 153 7.94 -3.90 16.41
N TYR A 154 8.26 -5.15 16.72
CA TYR A 154 7.41 -6.12 17.41
C TYR A 154 6.81 -5.57 18.70
N ARG A 155 5.53 -5.86 18.91
CA ARG A 155 4.79 -5.58 20.15
C ARG A 155 4.16 -6.87 20.63
N ASN A 156 4.47 -7.29 21.85
CA ASN A 156 3.72 -8.39 22.47
C ASN A 156 2.30 -7.95 22.86
N TYR A 157 1.42 -8.93 23.12
CA TYR A 157 0.03 -8.71 23.52
C TYR A 157 -0.14 -7.67 24.63
N ASN A 158 0.65 -7.76 25.72
CA ASN A 158 0.54 -6.84 26.86
C ASN A 158 0.92 -5.39 26.49
N THR A 159 1.89 -5.24 25.59
CA THR A 159 2.27 -3.92 25.05
C THR A 159 1.13 -3.34 24.23
N GLN A 160 0.49 -4.15 23.39
CA GLN A 160 -0.65 -3.71 22.58
C GLN A 160 -1.86 -3.34 23.45
N VAL A 161 -2.18 -4.12 24.49
CA VAL A 161 -3.19 -3.78 25.50
C VAL A 161 -2.92 -2.42 26.13
N TYR A 162 -1.69 -2.20 26.61
CA TYR A 162 -1.31 -0.95 27.25
C TYR A 162 -1.47 0.26 26.30
N LEU A 163 -1.00 0.15 25.06
CA LEU A 163 -1.10 1.22 24.06
C LEU A 163 -2.55 1.54 23.71
N TYR A 164 -3.37 0.51 23.52
CA TYR A 164 -4.79 0.64 23.21
C TYR A 164 -5.55 1.34 24.35
N GLU A 165 -5.40 0.86 25.58
CA GLU A 165 -6.02 1.46 26.76
C GLU A 165 -5.54 2.89 27.01
N LYS A 166 -4.24 3.16 26.81
CA LYS A 166 -3.68 4.51 26.90
C LYS A 166 -4.33 5.46 25.89
N LYS A 167 -4.58 5.00 24.66
CA LYS A 167 -5.23 5.80 23.61
C LYS A 167 -6.71 6.06 23.93
N ILE A 168 -7.45 5.05 24.41
CA ILE A 168 -8.83 5.23 24.89
C ILE A 168 -8.88 6.27 26.01
N ASN A 169 -8.00 6.14 27.01
CA ASN A 169 -7.96 7.06 28.14
C ASN A 169 -7.56 8.49 27.74
N TYR A 170 -6.74 8.64 26.69
CA TYR A 170 -6.45 9.94 26.10
C TYR A 170 -7.71 10.62 25.57
N PHE A 171 -8.52 9.94 24.75
CA PHE A 171 -9.75 10.52 24.23
C PHE A 171 -10.80 10.77 25.33
N LYS A 172 -10.90 9.89 26.33
CA LYS A 172 -11.77 10.16 27.50
C LYS A 172 -11.40 11.46 28.22
N ARG A 173 -10.10 11.76 28.35
CA ARG A 173 -9.64 13.04 28.94
C ARG A 173 -9.94 14.26 28.07
N LEU A 174 -10.12 14.08 26.77
CA LEU A 174 -10.59 15.12 25.86
C LEU A 174 -12.12 15.32 25.87
N GLY A 175 -12.85 14.53 26.68
CA GLY A 175 -14.30 14.69 26.87
C GLY A 175 -15.17 13.74 26.05
N TYR A 176 -14.59 12.83 25.29
CA TYR A 176 -15.34 11.80 24.56
C TYR A 176 -15.94 10.77 25.52
N SER A 177 -17.14 10.27 25.18
CA SER A 177 -17.73 9.13 25.88
C SER A 177 -16.87 7.87 25.73
N GLN A 178 -17.12 6.85 26.54
CA GLN A 178 -16.39 5.58 26.44
C GLN A 178 -16.51 4.97 25.04
N ASN A 179 -17.69 5.02 24.41
CA ASN A 179 -17.90 4.43 23.09
C ASN A 179 -17.16 5.21 22.00
N GLU A 180 -17.28 6.54 21.98
CA GLU A 180 -16.57 7.39 21.02
C GLU A 180 -15.05 7.26 21.19
N ALA A 181 -14.55 7.27 22.43
CA ALA A 181 -13.13 7.11 22.70
C ALA A 181 -12.58 5.76 22.22
N THR A 182 -13.34 4.67 22.41
CA THR A 182 -12.99 3.34 21.89
C THR A 182 -12.98 3.32 20.37
N GLU A 183 -13.99 3.90 19.73
CA GLU A 183 -14.10 3.94 18.27
C GLU A 183 -12.93 4.72 17.64
N ILE A 184 -12.67 5.95 18.12
CA ILE A 184 -11.57 6.79 17.64
C ILE A 184 -10.21 6.16 17.94
N ALA A 185 -10.04 5.57 19.13
CA ALA A 185 -8.80 4.88 19.46
C ALA A 185 -8.54 3.71 18.51
N SER A 186 -9.56 2.93 18.16
CA SER A 186 -9.41 1.75 17.31
C SER A 186 -8.96 2.06 15.88
N MET A 187 -9.17 3.29 15.39
CA MET A 187 -8.69 3.76 14.09
C MET A 187 -7.22 4.23 14.10
N LYS A 188 -6.62 4.37 15.30
CA LYS A 188 -5.25 4.89 15.52
C LYS A 188 -4.32 3.90 16.19
N VAL A 189 -4.87 3.01 17.00
CA VAL A 189 -4.17 1.92 17.67
C VAL A 189 -5.13 0.75 17.66
N THR A 190 -4.78 -0.30 16.94
CA THR A 190 -5.66 -1.46 16.82
C THR A 190 -5.83 -2.17 18.17
N PRO A 191 -6.99 -2.79 18.44
CA PRO A 191 -7.14 -3.69 19.58
C PRO A 191 -6.05 -4.78 19.64
N PRO A 192 -5.78 -5.37 20.82
CA PRO A 192 -4.92 -6.55 20.93
C PRO A 192 -5.37 -7.67 19.99
N LEU A 193 -4.41 -8.47 19.51
CA LEU A 193 -4.56 -9.50 18.48
C LEU A 193 -4.94 -8.99 17.08
N THR A 194 -5.09 -7.68 16.90
CA THR A 194 -5.42 -7.09 15.58
C THR A 194 -4.33 -6.14 15.11
N SER A 195 -3.17 -6.11 15.77
CA SER A 195 -2.01 -5.33 15.35
C SER A 195 -1.03 -6.17 14.54
N GLU A 196 -0.60 -5.66 13.40
CA GLU A 196 0.45 -6.29 12.62
C GLU A 196 1.80 -6.31 13.38
N HIS A 197 2.02 -5.40 14.33
CA HIS A 197 3.22 -5.44 15.18
C HIS A 197 3.29 -6.70 16.04
N GLU A 198 2.16 -7.36 16.33
CA GLU A 198 2.12 -8.64 17.05
C GLU A 198 2.64 -9.81 16.19
N THR A 199 2.78 -9.62 14.89
CA THR A 199 3.37 -10.61 13.96
C THR A 199 4.90 -10.48 13.84
N GLY A 200 5.47 -9.34 14.25
CA GLY A 200 6.87 -9.00 14.00
C GLY A 200 7.18 -8.58 12.55
N LEU A 201 6.15 -8.47 11.69
CA LEU A 201 6.27 -8.11 10.26
C LEU A 201 5.98 -6.64 9.97
N ALA A 202 5.53 -5.88 10.97
CA ALA A 202 5.29 -4.44 10.85
C ALA A 202 6.33 -3.64 11.60
N VAL A 203 6.71 -2.53 10.99
CA VAL A 203 7.70 -1.58 11.50
C VAL A 203 7.17 -0.16 11.33
N ASP A 204 7.35 0.66 12.36
CA ASP A 204 7.14 2.10 12.26
C ASP A 204 8.49 2.76 11.98
N ILE A 205 8.58 3.49 10.88
CA ILE A 205 9.81 4.14 10.40
C ILE A 205 9.57 5.64 10.32
N LEU A 206 10.52 6.39 10.84
CA LEU A 206 10.61 7.84 10.78
C LEU A 206 11.98 8.24 10.22
N SER A 207 12.35 9.52 10.37
CA SER A 207 13.70 9.98 10.06
C SER A 207 14.25 10.91 11.14
N TYR A 208 15.54 11.18 11.09
CA TYR A 208 16.15 12.18 11.97
C TYR A 208 15.65 13.61 11.68
N SER A 209 15.27 13.92 10.43
CA SER A 209 14.73 15.23 10.04
C SER A 209 13.25 15.37 10.40
N HIS A 210 12.50 14.26 10.47
CA HIS A 210 11.10 14.23 10.88
C HIS A 210 10.83 13.00 11.76
N ASN A 211 10.81 13.21 13.08
CA ASN A 211 10.67 12.16 14.09
C ASN A 211 9.29 12.17 14.79
N CYS A 212 8.29 12.77 14.16
CA CYS A 212 6.92 12.81 14.64
C CYS A 212 6.05 11.83 13.83
N MET A 213 5.20 11.05 14.51
CA MET A 213 4.23 10.14 13.88
C MET A 213 2.95 10.91 13.52
N ASP A 214 3.05 11.73 12.49
CA ASP A 214 1.95 12.54 11.93
C ASP A 214 1.95 12.48 10.40
N SER A 215 0.84 12.94 9.80
CA SER A 215 0.64 12.88 8.33
C SER A 215 1.76 13.58 7.56
N ASP A 216 2.33 14.63 8.15
CA ASP A 216 3.36 15.47 7.55
C ASP A 216 4.66 14.68 7.31
N PHE A 217 4.87 13.55 8.01
CA PHE A 217 5.97 12.64 7.71
C PHE A 217 5.92 12.13 6.25
N GLY A 218 4.73 11.94 5.69
CA GLY A 218 4.54 11.50 4.31
C GLY A 218 5.05 12.49 3.27
N ASP A 219 5.11 13.77 3.61
CA ASP A 219 5.62 14.85 2.75
C ASP A 219 7.13 15.11 2.98
N SER A 220 7.74 14.44 3.95
CA SER A 220 9.20 14.52 4.18
C SER A 220 9.96 13.71 3.13
N ASP A 221 11.23 14.07 2.90
CA ASP A 221 12.12 13.32 1.99
C ASP A 221 12.15 11.82 2.30
N ALA A 222 12.11 11.45 3.59
CA ALA A 222 12.10 10.06 4.02
C ALA A 222 10.77 9.36 3.77
N GLY A 223 9.64 10.03 4.00
CA GLY A 223 8.31 9.48 3.74
C GLY A 223 8.09 9.24 2.24
N ILE A 224 8.53 10.18 1.40
CA ILE A 224 8.51 10.07 -0.06
C ILE A 224 9.40 8.91 -0.50
N TRP A 225 10.65 8.85 -0.04
CA TRP A 225 11.58 7.77 -0.38
C TRP A 225 11.02 6.40 -0.01
N LEU A 226 10.47 6.25 1.20
CA LEU A 226 9.88 4.99 1.64
C LEU A 226 8.67 4.60 0.78
N LYS A 227 7.79 5.55 0.46
CA LYS A 227 6.63 5.29 -0.41
C LYS A 227 7.06 4.81 -1.80
N GLU A 228 8.16 5.34 -2.33
CA GLU A 228 8.64 5.03 -3.68
C GLU A 228 9.56 3.79 -3.75
N HIS A 229 10.20 3.39 -2.64
CA HIS A 229 11.24 2.34 -2.68
C HIS A 229 11.00 1.17 -1.72
N SER A 230 10.09 1.27 -0.73
CA SER A 230 9.95 0.21 0.27
C SER A 230 9.58 -1.15 -0.34
N PHE A 231 8.84 -1.14 -1.45
CA PHE A 231 8.36 -2.34 -2.12
C PHE A 231 9.50 -3.19 -2.69
N GLU A 232 10.61 -2.57 -3.09
CA GLU A 232 11.81 -3.24 -3.61
C GLU A 232 12.43 -4.17 -2.54
N TYR A 233 12.17 -3.87 -1.28
CA TYR A 233 12.60 -4.62 -0.11
C TYR A 233 11.48 -5.44 0.52
N GLY A 234 10.33 -5.58 -0.16
CA GLY A 234 9.21 -6.38 0.32
C GLY A 234 8.31 -5.71 1.35
N PHE A 235 8.45 -4.39 1.56
CA PHE A 235 7.62 -3.61 2.46
C PHE A 235 6.60 -2.77 1.69
N ILE A 236 5.37 -2.70 2.19
CA ILE A 236 4.33 -1.81 1.67
C ILE A 236 4.01 -0.71 2.66
N LEU A 237 3.70 0.48 2.16
CA LEU A 237 2.98 1.48 2.94
C LEU A 237 1.58 0.92 3.24
N ARG A 238 1.38 0.49 4.49
CA ARG A 238 0.24 -0.38 4.83
C ARG A 238 -1.10 0.36 4.86
N TYR A 239 -1.06 1.62 5.28
CA TYR A 239 -2.21 2.48 5.48
C TYR A 239 -2.03 3.78 4.67
N PRO A 240 -2.22 3.74 3.34
CA PRO A 240 -2.09 4.90 2.47
C PRO A 240 -3.29 5.85 2.58
N GLU A 241 -3.07 7.12 2.27
CA GLU A 241 -4.11 8.15 2.25
C GLU A 241 -5.21 7.80 1.23
N GLY A 242 -6.47 8.04 1.61
CA GLY A 242 -7.63 7.82 0.75
C GLY A 242 -8.11 6.37 0.67
N LYS A 243 -7.49 5.45 1.43
CA LYS A 243 -7.87 4.02 1.51
C LYS A 243 -8.39 3.62 2.90
N GLU A 244 -8.67 4.59 3.77
CA GLU A 244 -9.14 4.39 5.15
C GLU A 244 -10.47 3.63 5.22
N ASP A 245 -11.34 3.83 4.22
CA ASP A 245 -12.60 3.10 4.11
C ASP A 245 -12.40 1.60 3.86
N ILE A 246 -11.23 1.18 3.37
CA ILE A 246 -10.88 -0.22 3.15
C ILE A 246 -10.10 -0.76 4.34
N THR A 247 -9.01 -0.08 4.73
CA THR A 247 -8.10 -0.54 5.79
C THR A 247 -8.70 -0.41 7.20
N LYS A 248 -9.68 0.49 7.38
CA LYS A 248 -10.28 0.90 8.66
C LYS A 248 -9.29 1.57 9.62
N ILE A 249 -8.13 1.96 9.11
CA ILE A 249 -7.08 2.67 9.82
C ILE A 249 -6.83 3.98 9.07
N GLN A 250 -6.59 5.06 9.80
CA GLN A 250 -6.25 6.35 9.21
C GLN A 250 -4.95 6.27 8.40
N TYR A 251 -4.66 7.30 7.59
CA TYR A 251 -3.34 7.44 6.96
C TYR A 251 -2.21 7.41 8.00
N GLU A 252 -1.25 6.51 7.81
CA GLU A 252 -0.06 6.34 8.65
C GLU A 252 1.20 6.18 7.76
N PRO A 253 1.80 7.29 7.29
CA PRO A 253 2.97 7.26 6.41
C PRO A 253 4.21 6.59 7.00
N TRP A 254 4.22 6.32 8.31
CA TRP A 254 5.31 5.67 9.03
C TRP A 254 5.15 4.16 9.12
N HIS A 255 3.96 3.59 8.91
CA HIS A 255 3.69 2.16 9.16
C HIS A 255 3.92 1.33 7.90
N PHE A 256 4.96 0.50 7.93
CA PHE A 256 5.34 -0.40 6.84
C PHE A 256 5.17 -1.87 7.23
N ARG A 257 4.59 -2.64 6.31
CA ARG A 257 4.31 -4.06 6.49
C ARG A 257 5.12 -4.89 5.51
N TYR A 258 5.86 -5.88 6.00
CA TYR A 258 6.53 -6.86 5.15
C TYR A 258 5.53 -7.88 4.58
N VAL A 259 5.54 -8.02 3.26
CA VAL A 259 4.74 -9.00 2.50
C VAL A 259 5.59 -9.79 1.51
N GLY A 260 6.91 -9.61 1.50
CA GLY A 260 7.82 -10.19 0.50
C GLY A 260 7.86 -9.36 -0.79
N LYS A 261 8.97 -9.44 -1.53
CA LYS A 261 9.27 -8.54 -2.67
C LYS A 261 8.27 -8.67 -3.80
N GLU A 262 7.90 -9.89 -4.16
CA GLU A 262 7.00 -10.17 -5.28
C GLU A 262 5.59 -9.63 -5.01
N ALA A 263 5.09 -9.80 -3.78
CA ALA A 263 3.78 -9.29 -3.39
C ALA A 263 3.81 -7.77 -3.20
N ALA A 264 4.85 -7.22 -2.57
CA ALA A 264 4.99 -5.77 -2.38
C ALA A 264 5.06 -5.03 -3.72
N GLU A 265 5.84 -5.54 -4.68
CA GLU A 265 5.91 -5.01 -6.04
C GLU A 265 4.55 -5.08 -6.73
N PHE A 266 3.85 -6.21 -6.65
CA PHE A 266 2.51 -6.34 -7.23
C PHE A 266 1.53 -5.34 -6.62
N ILE A 267 1.52 -5.19 -5.30
CA ILE A 267 0.66 -4.26 -4.57
C ILE A 267 0.97 -2.82 -4.98
N TYR A 268 2.26 -2.46 -5.04
CA TYR A 268 2.72 -1.12 -5.41
C TYR A 268 2.33 -0.74 -6.84
N ILE A 269 2.68 -1.58 -7.82
CA ILE A 269 2.40 -1.32 -9.25
C ILE A 269 0.90 -1.18 -9.52
N ASN A 270 0.07 -1.94 -8.81
CA ASN A 270 -1.39 -1.94 -9.00
C ASN A 270 -2.13 -0.98 -8.04
N ASN A 271 -1.41 -0.21 -7.21
CA ASN A 271 -1.97 0.74 -6.24
C ASN A 271 -3.05 0.11 -5.33
N LEU A 272 -2.77 -1.08 -4.83
CA LEU A 272 -3.68 -1.85 -3.97
C LEU A 272 -3.38 -1.61 -2.49
N THR A 273 -4.39 -1.76 -1.65
CA THR A 273 -4.15 -2.09 -0.23
C THR A 273 -3.85 -3.58 -0.09
N PHE A 274 -3.38 -3.98 1.10
CA PHE A 274 -3.18 -5.39 1.37
C PHE A 274 -4.51 -6.17 1.37
N GLU A 275 -5.60 -5.56 1.86
CA GLU A 275 -6.95 -6.14 1.77
C GLU A 275 -7.41 -6.38 0.33
N GLU A 276 -7.22 -5.40 -0.56
CA GLU A 276 -7.59 -5.52 -1.98
C GLU A 276 -6.78 -6.64 -2.65
N PHE A 277 -5.47 -6.73 -2.35
CA PHE A 277 -4.62 -7.81 -2.83
C PHE A 277 -5.09 -9.19 -2.36
N VAL A 278 -5.35 -9.37 -1.06
CA VAL A 278 -5.84 -10.64 -0.50
C VAL A 278 -7.20 -11.01 -1.11
N CYS A 279 -8.09 -10.04 -1.30
CA CYS A 279 -9.38 -10.23 -1.96
C CYS A 279 -9.21 -10.73 -3.39
N LEU A 280 -8.32 -10.09 -4.16
CA LEU A 280 -8.03 -10.46 -5.55
C LEU A 280 -7.50 -11.90 -5.68
N VAL A 281 -6.54 -12.30 -4.83
CA VAL A 281 -5.98 -13.66 -4.84
C VAL A 281 -7.04 -14.70 -4.46
N ASN A 282 -7.88 -14.41 -3.46
CA ASN A 282 -8.98 -15.29 -3.08
C ASN A 282 -10.03 -15.46 -4.18
N GLU A 283 -10.43 -14.38 -4.84
CA GLU A 283 -11.40 -14.43 -5.94
C GLU A 283 -10.87 -15.25 -7.12
N TYR A 284 -9.58 -15.08 -7.45
CA TYR A 284 -8.92 -15.89 -8.49
C TYR A 284 -8.90 -17.38 -8.14
N ASN A 285 -8.47 -17.73 -6.92
CA ASN A 285 -8.42 -19.12 -6.47
C ASN A 285 -9.81 -19.76 -6.40
N GLY A 286 -10.83 -19.00 -6.01
CA GLY A 286 -12.22 -19.45 -6.00
C GLY A 286 -12.76 -19.71 -7.41
N ALA A 287 -12.46 -18.84 -8.37
CA ALA A 287 -12.89 -19.01 -9.76
C ALA A 287 -12.28 -20.26 -10.41
N VAL A 288 -10.98 -20.52 -10.16
CA VAL A 288 -10.29 -21.71 -10.69
C VAL A 288 -10.83 -23.02 -10.08
N ALA A 289 -11.31 -23.01 -8.84
CA ALA A 289 -11.86 -24.20 -8.20
C ALA A 289 -13.26 -24.59 -8.72
N GLU A 290 -13.96 -23.69 -9.41
CA GLU A 290 -15.30 -23.92 -9.98
C GLU A 290 -15.29 -24.37 -11.45
N GLU A 291 -14.14 -24.36 -12.13
CA GLU A 291 -13.95 -24.84 -13.52
C GLU A 291 -13.60 -26.33 -13.60
#